data_AF-A0A7J0DEN9-F1
#
_entry.id   AF-A0A7J0DEN9-F1
#
_cell.length_a   1.000
_cell.length_b   1.000
_cell.length_c   1.000
_cell.angle_alpha   90.00
_cell.angle_beta   90.00
_cell.angle_gamma   90.00
#
_symmetry.space_group_name_H-M   'P 1'
#
loop_
_entity.id
_entity.type
_entity.pdbx_description
1 polymer ?
#
loop_
_entity_poly.entity_id
_entity_poly.type
_entity_poly.pdbx_seq_one_letter_code
_entity_poly.pdbx_strand_id
1 'polypeptide(L)'
;MTVTLGHLLASNPVPKSRPHPNEYSGGDRDGDLYFIRDETIVPTKVVTPMDYTGQRPRRMDHDATLEEIHQFFVDYMINDILGTIPTAHLIHADREPTKALSPKCLQLATIHSMAVDFAKTGAPDEMPRFLKPKEFLDFLERVDKPTYTSHGVLGKFYQATIKSTVYEKSEKIAHDA
;
A
#
# COMPACT_ATOMS: atom_id res chain seq x y z
N MET A 1 5.61 -7.29 -8.37
CA MET A 1 4.92 -6.13 -8.98
C MET A 1 3.75 -5.73 -8.08
N THR A 2 4.07 -5.08 -6.98
CA THR A 2 3.10 -4.48 -6.08
C THR A 2 2.70 -3.16 -6.72
N VAL A 3 1.45 -3.05 -7.18
CA VAL A 3 0.87 -1.75 -7.50
C VAL A 3 0.81 -1.03 -6.16
N THR A 4 1.78 -0.16 -5.90
CA THR A 4 1.76 0.72 -4.75
C THR A 4 0.48 1.56 -4.81
N LEU A 5 -0.06 1.81 -3.62
CA LEU A 5 -1.39 2.34 -3.33
C LEU A 5 -1.77 3.66 -4.04
N GLY A 6 -0.82 4.31 -4.72
CA GLY A 6 -1.00 5.58 -5.42
C GLY A 6 -0.76 5.58 -6.94
N HIS A 7 -0.54 4.43 -7.59
CA HIS A 7 -0.30 4.39 -9.05
C HIS A 7 -1.55 4.09 -9.89
N LEU A 8 -2.50 5.03 -9.92
CA LEU A 8 -3.54 5.08 -10.95
C LEU A 8 -3.24 6.25 -11.89
N LEU A 9 -2.69 5.89 -13.05
CA LEU A 9 -2.15 6.78 -14.07
C LEU A 9 -3.20 7.75 -14.63
N ALA A 10 -2.90 9.04 -14.59
CA ALA A 10 -3.63 10.10 -15.27
C ALA A 10 -3.10 10.25 -16.71
N SER A 11 -3.98 10.19 -17.71
CA SER A 11 -3.67 10.58 -19.08
C SER A 11 -4.73 11.55 -19.61
N ASN A 12 -4.52 12.84 -19.37
CA ASN A 12 -4.77 13.95 -20.30
C ASN A 12 -4.44 15.28 -19.60
N PRO A 13 -3.89 16.29 -20.31
CA PRO A 13 -3.59 17.58 -19.71
C PRO A 13 -4.91 18.31 -19.45
N VAL A 14 -5.36 18.39 -18.20
CA VAL A 14 -6.45 19.28 -17.80
C VAL A 14 -5.84 20.62 -17.43
N PRO A 15 -6.05 21.69 -18.23
CA PRO A 15 -5.55 23.00 -17.90
C PRO A 15 -6.42 23.57 -16.77
N LYS A 16 -5.98 23.40 -15.51
CA LYS A 16 -6.30 24.20 -14.30
C LYS A 16 -6.58 23.44 -12.99
N SER A 17 -6.28 22.15 -12.84
CA SER A 17 -6.47 21.50 -11.52
C SER A 17 -5.41 20.43 -11.24
N ARG A 18 -4.51 20.73 -10.28
CA ARG A 18 -3.38 19.92 -9.76
C ARG A 18 -2.19 19.68 -10.72
N PRO A 19 -0.94 19.77 -10.23
CA PRO A 19 0.24 19.36 -10.99
C PRO A 19 0.35 17.83 -11.04
N HIS A 20 0.79 17.27 -12.18
CA HIS A 20 0.92 15.81 -12.38
C HIS A 20 1.67 15.03 -11.29
N PRO A 21 2.76 15.54 -10.68
CA PRO A 21 3.39 14.91 -9.50
C PRO A 21 2.39 14.56 -8.39
N ASN A 22 1.48 15.49 -8.07
CA ASN A 22 0.49 15.27 -7.03
C ASN A 22 -0.51 14.16 -7.40
N GLU A 23 -0.69 13.84 -8.68
CA GLU A 23 -1.57 12.73 -9.12
C GLU A 23 -0.91 11.36 -8.90
N TYR A 24 0.42 11.32 -8.75
CA TYR A 24 1.20 10.13 -8.45
C TYR A 24 1.44 10.00 -6.95
N SER A 25 0.44 9.49 -6.22
CA SER A 25 0.55 9.26 -4.77
C SER A 25 0.79 10.52 -3.91
N GLY A 26 0.44 11.71 -4.41
CA GLY A 26 0.71 12.96 -3.70
C GLY A 26 2.17 13.40 -3.74
N GLY A 27 2.97 12.85 -4.66
CA GLY A 27 4.37 13.20 -4.83
C GLY A 27 4.59 14.67 -5.18
N ASP A 28 5.77 15.17 -4.84
CA ASP A 28 6.22 16.51 -5.19
C ASP A 28 7.48 16.44 -6.08
N ARG A 29 8.25 17.54 -6.14
CA ARG A 29 9.45 17.64 -6.97
C ARG A 29 10.72 17.75 -6.11
N ASP A 30 10.70 17.22 -4.90
CA ASP A 30 11.85 17.24 -3.98
C ASP A 30 12.82 16.05 -4.17
N GLY A 31 12.38 14.99 -4.86
CA GLY A 31 13.21 13.82 -5.12
C GLY A 31 12.48 12.55 -5.53
N ASP A 32 11.17 12.60 -5.77
CA ASP A 32 10.37 11.42 -6.07
C ASP A 32 10.85 10.65 -7.31
N LEU A 33 10.88 9.32 -7.15
CA LEU A 33 11.21 8.38 -8.22
C LEU A 33 9.94 7.93 -8.93
N TYR A 34 9.90 8.15 -10.25
CA TYR A 34 8.79 7.77 -11.09
C TYR A 34 9.15 6.54 -11.92
N PHE A 35 8.23 5.56 -11.99
CA PHE A 35 8.39 4.41 -12.87
C PHE A 35 7.93 4.77 -14.29
N ILE A 36 8.88 4.93 -15.21
CA ILE A 36 8.60 5.08 -16.64
C ILE A 36 8.46 3.68 -17.23
N ARG A 37 7.31 3.40 -17.82
CA ARG A 37 7.02 2.11 -18.44
C ARG A 37 7.36 2.12 -19.94
N ASP A 38 7.53 0.91 -20.48
CA ASP A 38 7.62 0.67 -21.92
C ASP A 38 6.25 0.87 -22.60
N GLU A 39 6.27 1.24 -23.88
CA GLU A 39 5.09 1.49 -24.73
C GLU A 39 4.22 0.23 -24.89
N THR A 40 4.81 -0.95 -24.70
CA THR A 40 4.12 -2.25 -24.79
C THR A 40 3.17 -2.53 -23.62
N ILE A 41 3.32 -1.82 -22.49
CA ILE A 41 2.56 -2.08 -21.25
C ILE A 41 1.54 -0.95 -21.03
N VAL A 42 0.60 -0.75 -21.97
CA VAL A 42 -0.44 0.28 -21.82
C VAL A 42 -1.63 -0.22 -20.98
N PRO A 43 -1.93 0.40 -19.82
CA PRO A 43 -3.14 0.12 -19.06
C PRO A 43 -4.34 0.52 -19.88
N THR A 44 -5.29 -0.40 -19.98
CA THR A 44 -6.54 -0.22 -20.74
C THR A 44 -7.55 0.67 -20.00
N LYS A 45 -7.32 0.95 -18.72
CA LYS A 45 -8.24 1.71 -17.86
C LYS A 45 -7.50 2.85 -17.17
N VAL A 46 -8.07 4.04 -17.32
CA VAL A 46 -7.69 5.27 -16.62
C VAL A 46 -8.73 5.51 -15.53
N VAL A 47 -8.30 5.85 -14.32
CA VAL A 47 -9.20 6.14 -13.19
C VAL A 47 -8.84 7.51 -12.66
N THR A 48 -9.84 8.24 -12.18
CA THR A 48 -9.66 9.55 -11.58
C THR A 48 -8.70 9.46 -10.38
N PRO A 49 -7.69 10.35 -10.30
CA PRO A 49 -6.82 10.43 -9.14
C PRO A 49 -7.62 10.64 -7.85
N MET A 50 -7.12 10.05 -6.77
CA MET A 50 -7.66 10.28 -5.44
C MET A 50 -7.48 11.74 -5.03
N ASP A 51 -8.42 12.30 -4.26
CA ASP A 51 -8.22 13.61 -3.67
C ASP A 51 -7.35 13.48 -2.40
N TYR A 52 -6.22 14.17 -2.44
CA TYR A 52 -5.19 14.19 -1.39
C TYR A 52 -5.22 15.51 -0.60
N THR A 53 -6.38 16.14 -0.43
CA THR A 53 -6.47 17.34 0.43
C THR A 53 -5.99 16.99 1.84
N GLY A 54 -4.79 17.46 2.18
CA GLY A 54 -4.14 17.20 3.46
C GLY A 54 -5.00 17.68 4.62
N GLN A 55 -4.98 16.90 5.71
CA GLN A 55 -5.67 17.29 6.93
C GLN A 55 -5.03 18.52 7.57
N ARG A 56 -5.85 19.32 8.25
CA ARG A 56 -5.35 20.50 8.97
C ARG A 56 -4.41 20.02 10.08
N PRO A 57 -3.17 20.50 10.14
CA PRO A 57 -2.25 20.16 11.22
C PRO A 57 -2.86 20.55 12.57
N ARG A 58 -2.62 19.72 13.59
CA ARG A 58 -2.91 20.10 14.98
C ARG A 58 -2.08 21.34 15.31
N ARG A 59 -2.76 22.47 15.50
CA ARG A 59 -2.11 23.72 15.94
C ARG A 59 -2.13 23.78 17.45
N MET A 60 -0.96 23.99 18.03
CA MET A 60 -0.83 24.32 19.45
C MET A 60 -0.79 25.84 19.59
N ASP A 61 -1.40 26.36 20.65
CA ASP A 61 -1.46 27.78 20.99
C ASP A 61 -0.28 28.24 21.86
N HIS A 62 0.67 27.34 22.11
CA HIS A 62 1.84 27.52 22.94
C HIS A 62 3.08 26.84 22.30
N ASP A 63 4.26 27.20 22.80
CA ASP A 63 5.51 26.56 22.41
C ASP A 63 5.55 25.12 22.89
N ALA A 64 6.00 24.21 22.02
CA ALA A 64 6.05 22.79 22.33
C ALA A 64 6.98 22.52 23.52
N THR A 65 6.45 21.85 24.55
CA THR A 65 7.24 21.42 25.71
C THR A 65 7.99 20.13 25.42
N LEU A 66 9.07 19.87 26.17
CA LEU A 66 9.87 18.65 25.99
C LEU A 66 9.04 17.39 26.31
N GLU A 67 8.15 17.48 27.29
CA GLU A 67 7.25 16.42 27.70
C GLU A 67 6.25 16.06 26.59
N GLU A 68 5.71 17.05 25.88
CA GLU A 68 4.80 16.82 24.76
C GLU A 68 5.51 16.20 23.55
N ILE A 69 6.77 16.58 23.31
CA ILE A 69 7.60 15.95 22.27
C ILE A 69 7.82 14.47 22.60
N HIS A 70 8.14 14.14 23.85
CA HIS A 70 8.30 12.75 24.29
C HIS A 70 7.00 11.97 24.16
N GLN A 71 5.86 12.54 24.58
CA GLN A 71 4.56 11.91 24.46
C GLN A 71 4.19 11.67 22.99
N PHE A 72 4.44 12.65 22.11
CA PHE A 72 4.22 12.51 20.68
C PHE A 72 5.04 11.37 20.08
N PHE A 73 6.31 11.22 20.49
CA PHE A 73 7.16 10.13 19.99
C PHE A 73 6.64 8.76 20.42
N VAL A 74 6.19 8.62 21.68
CA VAL A 74 5.58 7.39 22.17
C VAL A 74 4.28 7.09 21.42
N ASP A 75 3.41 8.09 21.27
CA ASP A 75 2.15 7.95 20.53
C ASP A 75 2.41 7.58 19.06
N TYR A 76 3.47 8.14 18.45
CA TYR A 76 3.87 7.83 17.10
C TYR A 76 4.30 6.37 16.94
N MET A 77 5.12 5.86 17.86
CA MET A 77 5.56 4.47 17.86
C MET A 77 4.42 3.48 18.08
N ILE A 78 3.46 3.81 18.97
CA ILE A 78 2.33 2.93 19.28
C ILE A 78 1.34 2.85 18.11
N ASN A 79 1.12 3.98 17.43
CA ASN A 79 0.12 4.10 16.37
C ASN A 79 0.68 3.89 14.96
N ASP A 80 1.89 3.32 14.82
CA ASP A 80 2.46 3.03 13.50
C ASP A 80 1.68 1.91 12.80
N ILE A 81 0.76 2.33 11.94
CA ILE A 81 -0.06 1.45 11.09
C ILE A 81 0.42 1.43 9.63
N LEU A 82 1.52 2.12 9.29
CA LEU A 82 1.99 2.29 7.91
C LEU A 82 2.34 0.97 7.23
N GLY A 83 2.89 0.00 7.97
CA GLY A 83 3.16 -1.34 7.42
C GLY A 83 1.91 -2.23 7.35
N THR A 84 0.90 -1.97 8.20
CA THR A 84 -0.29 -2.81 8.30
C THR A 84 -1.30 -2.49 7.20
N ILE A 85 -1.45 -1.21 6.83
CA ILE A 85 -2.43 -0.77 5.83
C ILE A 85 -2.15 -1.36 4.43
N PRO A 86 -0.93 -1.31 3.88
CA PRO A 86 -0.64 -1.90 2.57
C PRO A 86 -0.87 -3.41 2.54
N THR A 87 -0.55 -4.10 3.64
CA THR A 87 -0.80 -5.53 3.79
C THR A 87 -2.30 -5.83 3.75
N ALA A 88 -3.10 -5.07 4.50
CA ALA A 88 -4.56 -5.19 4.47
C ALA A 88 -5.12 -4.87 3.07
N HIS A 89 -4.63 -3.80 2.44
CA HIS A 89 -5.05 -3.42 1.09
C HIS A 89 -4.78 -4.52 0.07
N LEU A 90 -3.59 -5.13 0.12
CA LEU A 90 -3.22 -6.23 -0.76
C LEU A 90 -4.18 -7.43 -0.59
N ILE A 91 -4.53 -7.77 0.65
CA ILE A 91 -5.44 -8.88 0.95
C ILE A 91 -6.86 -8.59 0.47
N HIS A 92 -7.38 -7.38 0.70
CA HIS A 92 -8.71 -7.01 0.21
C HIS A 92 -8.75 -6.92 -1.33
N ALA A 93 -7.69 -6.40 -1.95
CA ALA A 93 -7.60 -6.30 -3.40
C ALA A 93 -7.51 -7.66 -4.11
N ASP A 94 -7.00 -8.70 -3.43
CA ASP A 94 -6.98 -10.07 -3.97
C ASP A 94 -8.37 -10.73 -3.91
N ARG A 95 -9.14 -10.44 -2.84
CA ARG A 95 -10.46 -11.06 -2.58
C ARG A 95 -11.62 -10.41 -3.30
N GLU A 96 -11.55 -9.08 -3.47
CA GLU A 96 -12.67 -8.32 -4.01
C GLU A 96 -12.68 -8.39 -5.55
N PRO A 97 -13.86 -8.52 -6.18
CA PRO A 97 -13.97 -8.67 -7.64
C PRO A 97 -13.47 -7.42 -8.38
N THR A 98 -13.60 -6.24 -7.77
CA THR A 98 -13.13 -4.95 -8.29
C THR A 98 -11.70 -4.63 -7.88
N LYS A 99 -11.02 -5.54 -7.16
CA LYS A 99 -9.64 -5.42 -6.70
C LYS A 99 -9.39 -4.10 -5.93
N ALA A 100 -8.37 -3.35 -6.32
CA ALA A 100 -8.00 -2.06 -5.71
C ALA A 100 -9.10 -0.98 -5.81
N LEU A 101 -10.09 -1.14 -6.71
CA LEU A 101 -11.24 -0.23 -6.81
C LEU A 101 -12.39 -0.60 -5.85
N SER A 102 -12.20 -1.62 -5.01
CA SER A 102 -13.16 -1.93 -3.95
C SER A 102 -13.30 -0.74 -2.99
N PRO A 103 -14.51 -0.44 -2.49
CA PRO A 103 -14.71 0.58 -1.46
C PRO A 103 -13.80 0.39 -0.24
N LYS A 104 -13.51 -0.86 0.14
CA LYS A 104 -12.58 -1.16 1.25
C LYS A 104 -11.15 -0.74 0.93
N CYS A 105 -10.71 -1.01 -0.30
CA CYS A 105 -9.39 -0.64 -0.79
C CYS A 105 -9.23 0.88 -0.90
N LEU A 106 -10.26 1.58 -1.39
CA LEU A 106 -10.28 3.04 -1.45
C LEU A 106 -10.22 3.67 -0.05
N GLN A 107 -10.96 3.13 0.92
CA GLN A 107 -10.87 3.58 2.32
C GLN A 107 -9.47 3.35 2.91
N LEU A 108 -8.86 2.19 2.64
CA LEU A 108 -7.49 1.91 3.07
C LEU A 108 -6.48 2.85 2.41
N ALA A 109 -6.70 3.24 1.16
CA ALA A 109 -5.89 4.26 0.49
C ALA A 109 -6.00 5.63 1.18
N THR A 110 -7.21 6.02 1.62
CA THR A 110 -7.41 7.26 2.38
C THR A 110 -6.65 7.23 3.69
N ILE A 111 -6.84 6.16 4.47
CA ILE A 111 -6.19 5.99 5.78
C ILE A 111 -4.66 5.95 5.60
N HIS A 112 -4.15 5.33 4.54
CA HIS A 112 -2.71 5.32 4.27
C HIS A 112 -2.16 6.70 3.96
N SER A 113 -2.84 7.48 3.12
CA SER A 113 -2.43 8.85 2.85
C SER A 113 -2.40 9.69 4.12
N MET A 114 -3.40 9.54 4.99
CA MET A 114 -3.45 10.23 6.27
C MET A 114 -2.34 9.77 7.22
N ALA A 115 -2.06 8.47 7.27
CA ALA A 115 -1.00 7.91 8.09
C ALA A 115 0.41 8.35 7.66
N VAL A 116 0.64 8.59 6.36
CA VAL A 116 1.92 9.15 5.86
C VAL A 116 2.08 10.60 6.34
N ASP A 117 1.00 11.37 6.34
CA ASP A 117 0.98 12.75 6.82
C ASP A 117 0.85 12.86 8.35
N PHE A 118 0.75 11.74 9.08
CA PHE A 118 0.61 11.74 10.54
C PHE A 118 1.81 12.40 11.22
N ALA A 119 3.03 12.15 10.72
CA ALA A 119 4.25 12.79 11.23
C ALA A 119 4.20 14.33 11.10
N LYS A 120 3.43 14.86 10.14
CA LYS A 120 3.28 16.31 9.88
C LYS A 120 2.07 16.92 10.59
N THR A 121 1.01 16.15 10.77
CA THR A 121 -0.30 16.65 11.22
C THR A 121 -0.57 16.36 12.69
N GLY A 122 0.06 15.32 13.26
CA GLY A 122 -0.11 14.90 14.65
C GLY A 122 -1.50 14.36 14.99
N ALA A 123 -2.29 13.98 13.99
CA ALA A 123 -3.62 13.39 14.16
C ALA A 123 -3.58 11.87 13.90
N PRO A 124 -3.63 11.02 14.95
CA PRO A 124 -3.59 9.58 14.76
C PRO A 124 -4.87 9.12 14.06
N ASP A 125 -4.71 8.32 13.01
CA ASP A 125 -5.84 7.62 12.39
C ASP A 125 -5.79 6.14 12.77
N GLU A 126 -6.95 5.54 13.01
CA GLU A 126 -7.06 4.14 13.38
C GLU A 126 -7.70 3.36 12.23
N MET A 127 -7.04 2.28 11.81
CA MET A 127 -7.67 1.37 10.87
C MET A 127 -8.88 0.65 11.52
N PRO A 128 -10.10 0.82 10.98
CA PRO A 128 -11.30 0.20 11.50
C PRO A 128 -11.17 -1.33 11.59
N ARG A 129 -11.77 -1.92 12.63
CA ARG A 129 -11.69 -3.38 12.86
C ARG A 129 -12.18 -4.23 11.69
N PHE A 130 -13.15 -3.75 10.91
CA PHE A 130 -13.67 -4.48 9.74
C PHE A 130 -12.70 -4.48 8.54
N LEU A 131 -11.75 -3.55 8.50
CA LEU A 131 -10.69 -3.51 7.49
C LEU A 131 -9.49 -4.37 7.87
N LYS A 132 -9.38 -4.83 9.12
CA LYS A 132 -8.30 -5.72 9.57
C LYS A 132 -8.51 -7.13 8.99
N PRO A 133 -7.57 -7.64 8.18
CA PRO A 133 -7.68 -8.98 7.60
C PRO A 133 -7.54 -10.05 8.69
N LYS A 134 -8.40 -11.07 8.61
CA LYS A 134 -8.35 -12.25 9.50
C LYS A 134 -7.44 -13.35 8.98
N GLU A 135 -7.32 -13.42 7.65
CA GLU A 135 -6.56 -14.42 6.91
C GLU A 135 -5.61 -13.69 5.96
N PHE A 136 -4.43 -14.28 5.76
CA PHE A 136 -3.33 -13.68 5.00
C PHE A 136 -3.05 -14.47 3.74
N LEU A 137 -2.39 -13.82 2.77
CA LEU A 137 -2.00 -14.47 1.53
C LEU A 137 -0.88 -15.49 1.81
N ASP A 138 -0.90 -16.62 1.10
CA ASP A 138 0.11 -17.67 1.17
C ASP A 138 1.54 -17.15 0.96
N PHE A 139 1.73 -16.28 -0.04
CA PHE A 139 3.02 -15.69 -0.36
C PHE A 139 3.53 -14.65 0.64
N LEU A 140 2.74 -14.30 1.67
CA LEU A 140 3.21 -13.46 2.78
C LEU A 140 3.94 -14.29 3.86
N GLU A 141 3.96 -15.61 3.75
CA GLU A 141 4.72 -16.55 4.58
C GLU A 141 4.55 -16.31 6.10
N ARG A 142 3.34 -15.93 6.52
CA ARG A 142 3.01 -15.74 7.94
C ARG A 142 2.74 -17.06 8.62
N VAL A 143 3.70 -17.51 9.43
CA VAL A 143 3.64 -18.79 10.17
C VAL A 143 2.61 -18.76 11.29
N ASP A 144 2.33 -17.58 11.86
CA ASP A 144 1.49 -17.38 13.04
C ASP A 144 0.00 -17.12 12.71
N LYS A 145 -0.37 -17.01 11.42
CA LYS A 145 -1.70 -16.62 10.97
C LYS A 145 -2.27 -17.61 9.96
N PRO A 146 -3.61 -17.78 9.90
CA PRO A 146 -4.22 -18.56 8.85
C PRO A 146 -3.95 -17.92 7.48
N THR A 147 -3.53 -18.74 6.52
CA THR A 147 -3.23 -18.30 5.16
C THR A 147 -4.17 -18.92 4.13
N TYR A 148 -4.34 -18.26 2.98
CA TYR A 148 -5.10 -18.76 1.83
C TYR A 148 -4.31 -18.61 0.54
N THR A 149 -4.57 -19.51 -0.41
CA THR A 149 -3.93 -19.50 -1.72
C THR A 149 -4.55 -18.43 -2.61
N SER A 150 -3.73 -17.47 -3.07
CA SER A 150 -4.18 -16.47 -4.04
C SER A 150 -4.31 -17.05 -5.44
N HIS A 151 -5.41 -16.72 -6.11
CA HIS A 151 -5.62 -17.00 -7.53
C HIS A 151 -5.25 -15.81 -8.43
N GLY A 152 -4.78 -14.72 -7.83
CA GLY A 152 -4.27 -13.54 -8.52
C GLY A 152 -2.97 -13.82 -9.28
N VAL A 153 -2.55 -12.84 -10.08
CA VAL A 153 -1.31 -12.95 -10.88
C VAL A 153 -0.10 -13.18 -9.97
N LEU A 154 -0.03 -12.48 -8.84
CA LEU A 154 1.05 -12.62 -7.86
C LEU A 154 1.08 -14.02 -7.22
N GLY A 155 -0.08 -14.54 -6.80
CA GLY A 155 -0.19 -15.90 -6.26
C GLY A 155 0.24 -16.97 -7.26
N LYS A 156 -0.18 -16.83 -8.53
CA LYS A 156 0.25 -17.73 -9.61
C LYS A 156 1.76 -17.71 -9.85
N PHE A 157 2.38 -16.53 -9.83
CA PHE A 157 3.84 -16.41 -9.93
C PHE A 157 4.54 -17.11 -8.77
N TYR A 158 4.10 -16.85 -7.53
CA TYR A 158 4.66 -17.46 -6.33
C TYR A 158 4.55 -18.99 -6.34
N GLN A 159 3.39 -19.52 -6.72
CA GLN A 159 3.18 -20.96 -6.84
C GLN A 159 4.04 -21.58 -7.95
N ALA A 160 4.22 -20.89 -9.07
CA ALA A 160 5.09 -21.35 -10.15
C ALA A 160 6.56 -21.41 -9.70
N THR A 161 7.04 -20.41 -8.94
CA THR A 161 8.40 -20.40 -8.41
C THR A 161 8.63 -21.50 -7.38
N ILE A 162 7.66 -21.78 -6.51
CA ILE A 162 7.74 -22.91 -5.56
C ILE A 162 7.79 -24.24 -6.31
N LYS A 163 6.92 -24.44 -7.31
CA LYS A 163 6.92 -25.68 -8.11
C LYS A 163 8.27 -25.91 -8.81
N SER A 164 8.86 -24.87 -9.38
CA SER A 164 10.17 -24.95 -10.04
C SER A 164 11.28 -25.33 -9.07
N THR A 165 11.30 -24.73 -7.88
CA THR A 165 12.33 -25.02 -6.86
C THR A 165 12.18 -26.42 -6.24
N VAL A 166 10.96 -26.92 -6.11
CA VAL A 166 10.71 -28.31 -5.70
C VAL A 166 11.19 -29.30 -6.77
N TYR A 167 10.93 -29.00 -8.05
CA TYR A 167 11.38 -29.82 -9.17
C TYR A 167 12.92 -29.93 -9.20
N GLU A 168 13.64 -28.81 -9.09
CA GLU A 168 15.11 -28.79 -9.04
C GLU A 168 15.70 -29.57 -7.85
N LYS A 169 15.06 -29.50 -6.68
CA LYS A 169 15.48 -30.27 -5.51
C LYS A 169 15.26 -31.77 -5.71
N SER A 170 14.14 -32.16 -6.33
CA SER A 170 13.87 -33.57 -6.62
C SER A 170 14.82 -34.17 -7.66
N GLU A 171 15.22 -33.40 -8.67
CA GLU A 171 16.23 -33.86 -9.66
C GLU A 171 17.62 -34.02 -9.04
N LYS A 172 18.04 -33.11 -8.14
CA LYS A 172 19.32 -33.24 -7.44
C LYS A 172 19.36 -34.46 -6.52
N ILE A 173 18.28 -34.73 -5.78
CA ILE A 173 18.18 -35.92 -4.93
C ILE A 173 18.21 -37.21 -5.77
N ALA A 174 17.60 -37.21 -6.96
CA ALA A 174 17.62 -38.36 -7.86
C ALA A 174 18.97 -38.58 -8.56
N HIS A 175 19.81 -37.55 -8.68
CA HIS A 175 21.14 -37.64 -9.26
C HIS A 175 22.22 -38.03 -8.22
N ASP A 176 21.97 -37.78 -6.94
CA ASP A 176 22.89 -38.09 -5.84
C ASP A 176 22.59 -39.46 -5.16
N ALA A 177 21.64 -40.25 -5.68
CA ALA A 177 21.24 -41.58 -5.21
C ALA A 177 21.62 -42.68 -6.22
#